data_AF-A0A485BQD5-F1
#
_entry.id   AF-A0A485BQD5-F1
#
_cell.length_a   1.000
_cell.length_b   1.000
_cell.length_c   1.000
_cell.angle_alpha   90.00
_cell.angle_beta   90.00
_cell.angle_gamma   90.00
#
_symmetry.space_group_name_H-M   'P 1'
#
loop_
_entity.id
_entity.type
_entity.pdbx_description
1 polymer ?
#
loop_
_entity_poly.entity_id
_entity_poly.type
_entity_poly.pdbx_seq_one_letter_code
_entity_poly.pdbx_strand_id
1 'polypeptide(L)'
;MLSGGIPAGHPALAECCEFLGIAADGELAKQLVAGLGYAVDHRELRACDFGAPTIRKRFFMVMRCDGVPVIWPEPTHGDPKTPEVQGGKLAPWRTAAECIDWTIPATSIFDRKKSLAVNTLKRIARGIQRFVIDSPAPFIVKCNHTTTKGKYDCFRGQALTEPLQTITKTHGYAVAVPHLTKFRTGATGQRTNEPMPTVTAGGQHVGEVKTTLAADGYDEHRAQQNAGILAGILRRGLRRSGHG
;
A
#
# COMPACT_ATOMS: atom_id res chain seq x y z
N MET A 1 -33.44 12.59 14.20
CA MET A 1 -33.79 11.31 13.55
C MET A 1 -33.21 10.13 14.28
N LEU A 2 -31.90 9.83 14.26
CA LEU A 2 -31.41 8.64 14.99
C LEU A 2 -31.09 8.92 16.47
N SER A 3 -30.35 9.98 16.77
CA SER A 3 -30.04 10.40 18.15
C SER A 3 -31.09 11.39 18.69
N GLY A 4 -30.71 12.61 19.04
CA GLY A 4 -31.55 13.62 19.69
C GLY A 4 -32.51 14.39 18.77
N GLY A 5 -32.95 13.79 17.67
CA GLY A 5 -33.94 14.44 16.81
C GLY A 5 -33.37 15.35 15.72
N ILE A 6 -34.25 16.07 15.03
CA ILE A 6 -33.93 17.18 14.12
C ILE A 6 -35.03 18.24 14.23
N PRO A 7 -34.79 19.53 13.92
CA PRO A 7 -35.85 20.54 13.90
C PRO A 7 -36.98 20.16 12.94
N ALA A 8 -38.24 20.46 13.30
CA ALA A 8 -39.41 20.12 12.49
C ALA A 8 -39.42 20.78 11.09
N GLY A 9 -38.79 21.96 10.96
CA GLY A 9 -38.63 22.65 9.67
C GLY A 9 -37.37 22.28 8.88
N HIS A 10 -36.62 21.25 9.30
CA HIS A 10 -35.35 20.90 8.65
C HIS A 10 -35.60 20.21 7.29
N PRO A 11 -34.92 20.63 6.20
CA PRO A 11 -35.19 20.11 4.85
C PRO A 11 -35.03 18.59 4.72
N ALA A 12 -34.06 18.01 5.45
CA ALA A 12 -33.86 16.56 5.48
C ALA A 12 -35.06 15.76 6.01
N LEU A 13 -36.00 16.38 6.76
CA LEU A 13 -37.23 15.71 7.20
C LEU A 13 -38.09 15.30 5.99
N ALA A 14 -38.27 16.19 5.03
CA ALA A 14 -39.06 15.92 3.84
C ALA A 14 -38.44 14.78 3.01
N GLU A 15 -37.12 14.84 2.76
CA GLU A 15 -36.38 13.81 2.04
C GLU A 15 -36.46 12.45 2.73
N CYS A 16 -36.30 12.41 4.06
CA CYS A 16 -36.42 11.17 4.82
C CYS A 16 -37.85 10.62 4.82
N CYS A 17 -38.87 11.47 4.96
CA CYS A 17 -40.27 11.04 4.92
C CYS A 17 -40.64 10.47 3.56
N GLU A 18 -40.19 11.10 2.48
CA GLU A 18 -40.35 10.61 1.10
C GLU A 18 -39.67 9.25 0.92
N PHE A 19 -38.39 9.13 1.30
CA PHE A 19 -37.62 7.89 1.13
C PHE A 19 -38.18 6.72 1.96
N LEU A 20 -38.63 6.99 3.19
CA LEU A 20 -39.21 5.99 4.08
C LEU A 20 -40.69 5.70 3.80
N GLY A 21 -41.35 6.47 2.92
CA GLY A 21 -42.76 6.32 2.60
C GLY A 21 -43.70 6.65 3.77
N ILE A 22 -43.32 7.59 4.63
CA ILE A 22 -44.10 8.00 5.81
C ILE A 22 -44.73 9.38 5.61
N ALA A 23 -45.93 9.58 6.17
CA ALA A 23 -46.61 10.88 6.11
C ALA A 23 -45.82 11.95 6.89
N ALA A 24 -45.57 13.11 6.27
CA ALA A 24 -44.75 14.19 6.82
C ALA A 24 -45.34 14.83 8.10
N ASP A 25 -46.65 14.73 8.29
CA ASP A 25 -47.42 15.14 9.46
C ASP A 25 -47.79 13.97 10.41
N GLY A 26 -47.38 12.75 10.03
CA GLY A 26 -47.67 11.52 10.76
C GLY A 26 -46.84 11.34 12.02
N GLU A 27 -47.26 10.39 12.86
CA GLU A 27 -46.61 10.12 14.15
C GLU A 27 -45.15 9.67 14.00
N LEU A 28 -44.84 8.92 12.93
CA LEU A 28 -43.46 8.50 12.62
C LEU A 28 -42.56 9.69 12.28
N ALA A 29 -43.08 10.70 11.57
CA ALA A 29 -42.33 11.92 11.27
C ALA A 29 -42.05 12.71 12.57
N LYS A 30 -43.02 12.77 13.49
CA LYS A 30 -42.81 13.36 14.83
C LYS A 30 -41.76 12.60 15.65
N GLN A 31 -41.72 11.26 15.55
CA GLN A 31 -40.68 10.46 16.20
C GLN A 31 -39.28 10.74 15.62
N LEU A 32 -39.17 10.96 14.30
CA LEU A 32 -37.89 11.35 13.69
C LEU A 32 -37.43 12.75 14.12
N VAL A 33 -38.38 13.68 14.28
CA VAL A 33 -38.16 15.03 14.83
C VAL A 33 -37.72 14.96 16.30
N ALA A 34 -38.40 14.17 17.13
CA ALA A 34 -38.04 13.96 18.53
C ALA A 34 -36.71 13.21 18.70
N GLY A 35 -36.40 12.32 17.76
CA GLY A 35 -35.24 11.45 17.79
C GLY A 35 -35.56 10.05 18.28
N LEU A 36 -34.92 9.06 17.65
CA LEU A 36 -35.06 7.64 18.00
C LEU A 36 -34.23 7.23 19.22
N GLY A 37 -33.52 8.17 19.86
CA GLY A 37 -32.81 7.93 21.13
C GLY A 37 -31.53 7.10 21.02
N TYR A 38 -31.00 6.88 19.81
CA TYR A 38 -29.73 6.17 19.65
C TYR A 38 -28.55 7.02 20.14
N ALA A 39 -27.61 6.41 20.85
CA ALA A 39 -26.27 6.95 20.99
C ALA A 39 -25.54 6.75 19.65
N VAL A 40 -25.28 7.84 18.93
CA VAL A 40 -24.65 7.83 17.62
C VAL A 40 -23.30 8.54 17.71
N ASP A 41 -22.24 7.86 17.28
CA ASP A 41 -20.93 8.46 17.09
C ASP A 41 -20.29 7.92 15.80
N HIS A 42 -19.36 8.68 15.24
CA HIS A 42 -18.66 8.32 14.01
C HIS A 42 -17.21 8.75 14.06
N ARG A 43 -16.33 7.92 13.50
CA ARG A 43 -14.90 8.21 13.38
C ARG A 43 -14.34 7.69 12.07
N GLU A 44 -13.31 8.36 11.58
CA GLU A 44 -12.46 7.83 10.53
C GLU A 44 -11.27 7.10 11.14
N LEU A 45 -11.18 5.80 10.90
CA LEU A 45 -10.11 4.96 11.44
C LEU A 45 -9.22 4.43 10.32
N ARG A 46 -7.93 4.25 10.61
CA ARG A 46 -6.96 3.63 9.71
C ARG A 46 -6.58 2.26 10.23
N ALA A 47 -6.67 1.25 9.37
CA ALA A 47 -6.47 -0.14 9.77
C ALA A 47 -5.06 -0.44 10.34
N CYS A 48 -4.02 0.27 9.89
CA CYS A 48 -2.67 0.08 10.42
C CYS A 48 -2.48 0.49 11.87
N ASP A 49 -3.31 1.41 12.38
CA ASP A 49 -3.27 1.83 13.78
C ASP A 49 -3.80 0.72 14.71
N PHE A 50 -4.45 -0.30 14.14
CA PHE A 50 -5.02 -1.45 14.83
C PHE A 50 -4.37 -2.78 14.40
N GLY A 51 -3.13 -2.74 13.89
CA GLY A 51 -2.35 -3.94 13.60
C GLY A 51 -2.65 -4.63 12.26
N ALA A 52 -3.37 -3.98 11.35
CA ALA A 52 -3.45 -4.46 9.98
C ALA A 52 -2.28 -3.91 9.15
N PRO A 53 -1.59 -4.71 8.32
CA PRO A 53 -0.50 -4.23 7.47
C PRO A 53 -1.02 -3.46 6.24
N THR A 54 -1.95 -2.52 6.43
CA THR A 54 -2.52 -1.65 5.38
C THR A 54 -2.90 -0.25 5.87
N ILE A 55 -2.58 0.78 5.08
CA ILE A 55 -2.93 2.19 5.36
C ILE A 55 -4.41 2.54 5.07
N ARG A 56 -5.29 1.53 4.99
CA ARG A 56 -6.69 1.68 4.61
C ARG A 56 -7.47 2.51 5.63
N LYS A 57 -7.85 3.72 5.24
CA LYS A 57 -8.74 4.62 6.00
C LYS A 57 -10.21 4.35 5.66
N ARG A 58 -11.09 4.27 6.66
CA ARG A 58 -12.54 4.06 6.50
C ARG A 58 -13.32 4.88 7.50
N PHE A 59 -14.49 5.33 7.07
CA PHE A 59 -15.51 5.92 7.93
C PHE A 59 -16.29 4.81 8.63
N PHE A 60 -16.37 4.89 9.95
CA PHE A 60 -17.16 4.01 10.80
C PHE A 60 -18.21 4.86 11.52
N MET A 61 -19.43 4.36 11.58
CA MET A 61 -20.53 4.95 12.34
C MET A 61 -21.16 3.85 13.16
N VAL A 62 -21.29 4.09 14.46
CA VAL A 62 -21.88 3.15 15.42
C VAL A 62 -23.10 3.82 16.02
N MET A 63 -24.20 3.08 16.09
CA MET A 63 -25.47 3.53 16.65
C MET A 63 -25.93 2.48 17.66
N ARG A 64 -26.19 2.89 18.91
CA ARG A 64 -26.63 2.00 19.99
C ARG A 64 -27.99 2.44 20.54
N CYS A 65 -28.90 1.49 20.73
CA CYS A 65 -30.21 1.71 21.36
C CYS A 65 -30.28 1.23 22.82
N ASP A 66 -29.18 0.72 23.38
CA ASP A 66 -29.12 0.11 24.71
C ASP A 66 -28.79 1.10 25.84
N GLY A 67 -28.79 2.41 25.55
CA GLY A 67 -28.48 3.47 26.52
C GLY A 67 -27.00 3.57 26.90
N VAL A 68 -26.11 2.74 26.33
CA VAL A 68 -24.68 2.77 26.60
C VAL A 68 -23.98 3.67 25.55
N PRO A 69 -23.01 4.51 25.95
CA PRO A 69 -22.28 5.34 25.00
C PRO A 69 -21.47 4.51 24.00
N VAL A 70 -21.21 5.09 22.83
CA VAL A 70 -20.26 4.54 21.87
C VAL A 70 -18.84 4.76 22.40
N ILE A 71 -18.07 3.68 22.52
CA ILE A 71 -16.66 3.71 22.92
C ILE A 71 -15.84 3.18 21.75
N TRP A 72 -14.80 3.92 21.36
CA TRP A 72 -13.89 3.54 20.30
C TRP A 72 -12.65 2.85 20.87
N PRO A 73 -12.09 1.85 20.17
CA PRO A 73 -10.83 1.27 20.58
C PRO A 73 -9.70 2.30 20.42
N GLU A 74 -8.76 2.29 21.37
CA GLU A 74 -7.53 3.05 21.26
C GLU A 74 -6.58 2.41 20.24
N PRO A 75 -5.79 3.20 19.50
CA PRO A 75 -4.74 2.68 18.63
C PRO A 75 -3.79 1.76 19.39
N THR A 76 -3.45 0.63 18.77
CA THR A 76 -2.48 -0.34 19.31
C THR A 76 -1.11 -0.24 18.63
N HIS A 77 -1.08 0.34 17.43
CA HIS A 77 0.12 0.46 16.60
C HIS A 77 0.31 1.91 16.11
N GLY A 78 1.56 2.30 15.87
CA GLY A 78 1.93 3.64 15.40
C GLY A 78 3.11 3.62 14.42
N ASP A 79 3.47 4.82 13.92
CA ASP A 79 4.64 4.97 13.07
C ASP A 79 5.92 4.61 13.86
N PRO A 80 6.79 3.71 13.37
CA PRO A 80 8.05 3.36 14.02
C PRO A 80 8.97 4.54 14.37
N LYS A 81 8.77 5.69 13.72
CA LYS A 81 9.53 6.91 13.96
C LYS A 81 8.96 7.80 15.07
N THR A 82 7.75 7.54 15.56
CA THR A 82 7.16 8.39 16.61
C THR A 82 7.72 8.04 17.99
N PRO A 83 7.80 9.02 18.90
CA PRO A 83 8.25 8.78 20.27
C PRO A 83 7.38 7.76 21.03
N GLU A 84 6.09 7.62 20.69
CA GLU A 84 5.23 6.64 21.36
C GLU A 84 5.64 5.19 21.06
N VAL A 85 6.05 4.91 19.82
CA VAL A 85 6.54 3.59 19.42
C VAL A 85 7.96 3.37 19.93
N GLN A 86 8.84 4.38 19.81
CA GLN A 86 10.22 4.29 20.33
C GLN A 86 10.25 4.10 21.85
N GLY A 87 9.30 4.69 22.57
CA GLY A 87 9.10 4.52 24.01
C GLY A 87 8.30 3.28 24.40
N GLY A 88 7.92 2.41 23.45
CA GLY A 88 7.25 1.14 23.70
C GLY A 88 5.77 1.24 24.13
N LYS A 89 5.14 2.41 24.01
CA LYS A 89 3.71 2.60 24.33
C LYS A 89 2.79 2.00 23.25
N LEU A 90 3.21 2.06 21.99
CA LEU A 90 2.53 1.48 20.84
C LEU A 90 3.44 0.50 20.12
N ALA A 91 2.87 -0.54 19.52
CA ALA A 91 3.63 -1.41 18.62
C ALA A 91 3.96 -0.69 17.30
N PRO A 92 5.08 -0.98 16.64
CA PRO A 92 5.36 -0.44 15.30
C PRO A 92 4.34 -0.97 14.29
N TRP A 93 3.92 -0.14 13.34
CA TRP A 93 3.04 -0.58 12.25
C TRP A 93 3.57 -1.83 11.55
N ARG A 94 2.67 -2.79 11.34
CA ARG A 94 2.97 -4.02 10.59
C ARG A 94 3.18 -3.74 9.13
N THR A 95 4.09 -4.50 8.52
CA THR A 95 4.56 -4.23 7.15
C THR A 95 3.93 -5.16 6.14
N ALA A 96 3.86 -4.72 4.88
CA ALA A 96 3.36 -5.58 3.80
C ALA A 96 4.21 -6.85 3.60
N ALA A 97 5.50 -6.81 3.96
CA ALA A 97 6.41 -7.93 3.87
C ALA A 97 5.96 -9.16 4.69
N GLU A 98 5.22 -8.96 5.77
CA GLU A 98 4.66 -10.04 6.59
C GLU A 98 3.50 -10.79 5.92
N CYS A 99 2.86 -10.18 4.92
CA CYS A 99 1.76 -10.79 4.18
C CYS A 99 2.22 -11.55 2.92
N ILE A 100 3.50 -11.44 2.56
CA ILE A 100 4.03 -12.04 1.34
C ILE A 100 4.72 -13.34 1.73
N ASP A 101 4.21 -14.46 1.22
CA ASP A 101 4.94 -15.71 1.26
C ASP A 101 6.07 -15.68 0.23
N TRP A 102 7.27 -15.37 0.71
CA TRP A 102 8.47 -15.25 -0.10
C TRP A 102 8.96 -16.58 -0.69
N THR A 103 8.41 -17.71 -0.25
CA THR A 103 8.73 -19.03 -0.78
C THR A 103 8.00 -19.31 -2.10
N ILE A 104 6.93 -18.58 -2.39
CA ILE A 104 6.15 -18.72 -3.62
C ILE A 104 6.82 -17.89 -4.73
N PRO A 105 7.36 -18.53 -5.79
CA PRO A 105 8.00 -17.80 -6.88
C PRO A 105 6.95 -17.00 -7.68
N ALA A 106 7.19 -15.71 -7.85
CA ALA A 106 6.38 -14.88 -8.72
C ALA A 106 6.85 -15.00 -10.17
N THR A 107 5.93 -15.17 -11.11
CA THR A 107 6.24 -15.13 -12.54
C THR A 107 6.71 -13.73 -12.93
N SER A 108 7.84 -13.66 -13.62
CA SER A 108 8.35 -12.40 -14.17
C SER A 108 7.29 -11.74 -15.05
N ILE A 109 7.08 -10.44 -14.84
CA ILE A 109 6.18 -9.64 -15.67
C ILE A 109 6.65 -9.54 -17.14
N PHE A 110 7.93 -9.83 -17.39
CA PHE A 110 8.53 -9.83 -18.73
C PHE A 110 8.28 -11.14 -19.48
N ASP A 111 8.03 -12.24 -18.76
CA ASP A 111 7.83 -13.57 -19.34
C ASP A 111 6.33 -13.86 -19.58
N ARG A 112 5.48 -12.81 -19.60
CA ARG A 112 4.04 -12.93 -19.85
C ARG A 112 3.75 -13.21 -21.33
N LYS A 113 2.78 -14.09 -21.60
CA LYS A 113 2.25 -14.38 -22.95
C LYS A 113 1.82 -13.13 -23.73
N LYS A 114 1.21 -12.16 -23.03
CA LYS A 114 0.86 -10.85 -23.58
C LYS A 114 1.68 -9.79 -22.86
N SER A 115 2.42 -9.01 -23.64
CA SER A 115 3.24 -7.92 -23.14
C SER A 115 2.39 -6.85 -22.45
N LEU A 116 2.99 -6.20 -21.45
CA LEU A 116 2.35 -5.10 -20.74
C LEU A 116 2.23 -3.88 -21.64
N ALA A 117 1.15 -3.12 -21.47
CA ALA A 117 0.96 -1.85 -22.16
C ALA A 117 2.13 -0.89 -21.87
N VAL A 118 2.52 -0.10 -22.87
CA VAL A 118 3.65 0.85 -22.79
C VAL A 118 3.52 1.81 -21.59
N ASN A 119 2.31 2.26 -21.27
CA ASN A 119 2.07 3.13 -20.11
C ASN A 119 2.31 2.42 -18.78
N THR A 120 2.05 1.12 -18.70
CA THR A 120 2.35 0.30 -17.52
C THR A 120 3.85 0.13 -17.36
N LEU A 121 4.58 -0.18 -18.43
CA LEU A 121 6.05 -0.26 -18.42
C LEU A 121 6.69 1.06 -17.97
N LYS A 122 6.19 2.20 -18.45
CA LYS A 122 6.64 3.52 -18.01
C LYS A 122 6.41 3.77 -16.52
N ARG A 123 5.29 3.31 -15.97
CA ARG A 123 4.99 3.41 -14.53
C ARG A 123 5.95 2.55 -13.71
N ILE A 124 6.21 1.32 -14.16
CA ILE A 124 7.18 0.42 -13.53
C ILE A 124 8.58 1.04 -13.55
N ALA A 125 9.04 1.52 -14.71
CA ALA A 125 10.36 2.15 -14.83
C ALA A 125 10.53 3.36 -13.91
N ARG A 126 9.50 4.22 -13.80
CA ARG A 126 9.51 5.34 -12.83
C ARG A 126 9.53 4.85 -11.38
N GLY A 127 8.80 3.79 -11.06
CA GLY A 127 8.83 3.15 -9.75
C GLY A 127 10.23 2.63 -9.41
N ILE A 128 10.86 1.93 -10.36
CA ILE A 128 12.24 1.47 -10.24
C ILE A 128 13.19 2.64 -10.00
N GLN A 129 13.15 3.66 -10.85
CA GLN A 129 14.03 4.83 -10.70
C GLN A 129 13.90 5.44 -9.30
N ARG A 130 12.68 5.70 -8.83
CA ARG A 130 12.43 6.38 -7.56
C ARG A 130 12.70 5.51 -6.32
N PHE A 131 12.31 4.25 -6.34
CA PHE A 131 12.30 3.40 -5.13
C PHE A 131 13.46 2.41 -5.07
N VAL A 132 14.24 2.29 -6.15
CA VAL A 132 15.41 1.42 -6.25
C VAL A 132 16.67 2.24 -6.45
N ILE A 133 16.76 2.93 -7.60
CA ILE A 133 17.99 3.59 -8.05
C ILE A 133 18.26 4.84 -7.22
N ASP A 134 17.25 5.68 -7.06
CA ASP A 134 17.30 6.92 -6.27
C ASP A 134 16.87 6.71 -4.82
N SER A 135 16.80 5.45 -4.35
CA SER A 135 16.38 5.18 -2.98
C SER A 135 17.42 5.71 -1.98
N PRO A 136 17.02 6.51 -0.97
CA PRO A 136 17.96 6.99 0.05
C PRO A 136 18.44 5.90 1.01
N ALA A 137 17.92 4.67 0.91
CA ALA A 137 18.33 3.53 1.73
C ALA A 137 18.25 2.21 0.92
N PRO A 138 19.23 1.91 0.05
CA PRO A 138 19.31 0.64 -0.68
C PRO A 138 19.97 -0.46 0.19
N PHE A 139 19.78 -1.73 -0.18
CA PHE A 139 20.41 -2.86 0.52
C PHE A 139 21.02 -3.89 -0.45
N ILE A 140 22.07 -4.58 0.01
CA ILE A 140 22.82 -5.57 -0.77
C ILE A 140 22.26 -6.97 -0.47
N VAL A 141 22.02 -7.75 -1.51
CA VAL A 141 21.62 -9.16 -1.46
C VAL A 141 22.77 -10.02 -1.96
N LYS A 142 23.14 -11.07 -1.21
CA LYS A 142 24.13 -12.03 -1.69
C LYS A 142 23.51 -13.00 -2.69
N CYS A 143 24.15 -13.18 -3.84
CA CYS A 143 23.66 -13.99 -4.96
C CYS A 143 24.41 -15.32 -5.14
N ASN A 144 25.52 -15.51 -4.43
CA ASN A 144 26.23 -16.79 -4.43
C ASN A 144 25.72 -17.69 -3.31
N HIS A 145 25.66 -19.01 -3.58
CA HIS A 145 25.09 -20.10 -2.76
C HIS A 145 23.62 -20.50 -3.03
N THR A 146 23.07 -20.26 -4.22
CA THR A 146 21.81 -20.90 -4.65
C THR A 146 22.04 -22.37 -5.03
N THR A 147 21.80 -23.30 -4.10
CA THR A 147 21.82 -24.74 -4.41
C THR A 147 20.60 -25.13 -5.25
N THR A 148 20.82 -25.86 -6.34
CA THR A 148 19.75 -26.43 -7.19
C THR A 148 19.19 -27.76 -6.63
N LYS A 149 19.73 -28.25 -5.50
CA LYS A 149 19.46 -29.60 -4.96
C LYS A 149 19.31 -29.62 -3.42
N GLY A 150 18.41 -28.82 -2.86
CA GLY A 150 18.09 -28.89 -1.43
C GLY A 150 17.07 -27.85 -0.96
N LYS A 151 16.43 -28.12 0.19
CA LYS A 151 15.52 -27.19 0.86
C LYS A 151 16.35 -26.01 1.39
N TYR A 152 16.07 -24.81 0.89
CA TYR A 152 16.85 -23.60 1.15
C TYR A 152 16.24 -22.80 2.30
N ASP A 153 17.07 -22.46 3.29
CA ASP A 153 16.76 -21.54 4.38
C ASP A 153 17.81 -20.42 4.40
N CYS A 154 17.33 -19.20 4.65
CA CYS A 154 17.95 -17.89 4.84
C CYS A 154 18.53 -17.12 3.63
N PHE A 155 17.77 -16.09 3.25
CA PHE A 155 18.27 -14.84 2.71
C PHE A 155 19.32 -14.24 3.67
N ARG A 156 20.57 -14.09 3.23
CA ARG A 156 21.63 -13.37 3.98
C ARG A 156 22.04 -12.10 3.23
N GLY A 157 21.12 -11.13 3.17
CA GLY A 157 21.44 -9.76 2.76
C GLY A 157 22.45 -9.10 3.71
N GLN A 158 23.06 -8.01 3.24
CA GLN A 158 23.96 -7.16 4.01
C GLN A 158 23.47 -5.72 3.93
N ALA A 159 23.44 -5.01 5.05
CA ALA A 159 23.12 -3.59 5.06
C ALA A 159 24.25 -2.78 4.38
N LEU A 160 23.91 -1.71 3.64
CA LEU A 160 24.93 -0.86 3.00
C LEU A 160 25.90 -0.23 4.00
N THR A 161 25.45 -0.02 5.24
CA THR A 161 26.22 0.57 6.33
C THR A 161 27.18 -0.42 7.01
N GLU A 162 27.08 -1.72 6.69
CA GLU A 162 27.98 -2.74 7.22
C GLU A 162 29.17 -2.93 6.27
N PRO A 163 30.41 -3.14 6.79
CA PRO A 163 31.59 -3.40 5.96
C PRO A 163 31.37 -4.58 5.01
N LEU A 164 31.72 -4.42 3.73
CA LEU A 164 31.56 -5.47 2.72
C LEU A 164 32.29 -6.75 3.14
N GLN A 165 31.60 -7.88 3.12
CA GLN A 165 32.23 -9.18 3.35
C GLN A 165 33.22 -9.54 2.22
N THR A 166 34.12 -10.48 2.49
CA THR A 166 35.17 -10.92 1.56
C THR A 166 34.60 -11.22 0.16
N ILE A 167 35.18 -10.61 -0.87
CA ILE A 167 34.83 -10.84 -2.27
C ILE A 167 35.60 -12.06 -2.77
N THR A 168 34.90 -13.14 -3.10
CA THR A 168 35.48 -14.36 -3.67
C THR A 168 35.71 -14.23 -5.18
N LYS A 169 36.41 -15.20 -5.79
CA LYS A 169 36.68 -15.26 -7.24
C LYS A 169 35.41 -15.19 -8.12
N THR A 170 34.26 -15.64 -7.61
CA THR A 170 32.95 -15.51 -8.28
C THR A 170 32.19 -14.31 -7.68
N HIS A 171 31.59 -13.47 -8.53
CA HIS A 171 30.83 -12.30 -8.10
C HIS A 171 29.60 -12.73 -7.28
N GLY A 172 29.52 -12.35 -6.01
CA GLY A 172 28.52 -12.88 -5.07
C GLY A 172 27.57 -11.89 -4.45
N TYR A 173 27.61 -10.64 -4.91
CA TYR A 173 26.80 -9.55 -4.39
C TYR A 173 25.95 -8.97 -5.51
N ALA A 174 24.68 -8.71 -5.21
CA ALA A 174 23.79 -7.90 -6.00
C ALA A 174 23.12 -6.86 -5.10
N VAL A 175 22.61 -5.79 -5.69
CA VAL A 175 21.70 -4.88 -4.98
C VAL A 175 20.28 -5.24 -5.38
N ALA A 176 19.42 -5.52 -4.41
CA ALA A 176 18.00 -5.68 -4.68
C ALA A 176 17.18 -4.71 -3.84
N VAL A 177 16.25 -3.99 -4.46
CA VAL A 177 15.34 -3.09 -3.73
C VAL A 177 13.90 -3.39 -4.15
N PRO A 178 13.20 -4.29 -3.45
CA PRO A 178 11.80 -4.57 -3.70
C PRO A 178 10.96 -3.35 -3.32
N HIS A 179 10.00 -3.02 -4.18
CA HIS A 179 8.98 -2.02 -3.87
C HIS A 179 7.61 -2.49 -4.38
N LEU A 180 6.56 -2.02 -3.74
CA LEU A 180 5.19 -2.27 -4.15
C LEU A 180 4.73 -1.16 -5.10
N THR A 181 4.22 -1.53 -6.27
CA THR A 181 3.61 -0.61 -7.24
C THR A 181 2.09 -0.77 -7.23
N LYS A 182 1.36 0.35 -7.32
CA LYS A 182 -0.12 0.40 -7.35
C LYS A 182 -0.59 0.48 -8.80
N PHE A 183 -1.53 -0.38 -9.20
CA PHE A 183 -2.06 -0.43 -10.57
C PHE A 183 -3.28 0.49 -10.78
N ARG A 184 -3.17 1.76 -10.42
CA ARG A 184 -4.21 2.81 -10.60
C ARG A 184 -3.69 4.10 -11.23
N THR A 185 -4.59 5.03 -11.57
CA THR A 185 -4.23 6.40 -11.95
C THR A 185 -3.43 7.06 -10.82
N GLY A 186 -2.29 7.69 -11.14
CA GLY A 186 -1.36 8.23 -10.13
C GLY A 186 -0.42 7.19 -9.48
N ALA A 187 -0.14 6.07 -10.15
CA ALA A 187 0.74 4.99 -9.69
C ALA A 187 2.04 5.51 -9.06
N THR A 188 2.08 5.48 -7.73
CA THR A 188 3.25 5.78 -6.92
C THR A 188 3.63 4.49 -6.21
N GLY A 189 4.88 4.08 -6.34
CA GLY A 189 5.43 2.96 -5.58
C GLY A 189 5.50 3.27 -4.09
N GLN A 190 5.71 2.25 -3.27
CA GLN A 190 6.01 2.37 -1.85
C GLN A 190 6.94 1.24 -1.43
N ARG A 191 7.63 1.41 -0.32
CA ARG A 191 8.54 0.36 0.19
C ARG A 191 7.74 -0.82 0.74
N THR A 192 8.34 -2.01 0.73
CA THR A 192 7.72 -3.23 1.28
C THR A 192 7.66 -3.23 2.81
N ASN A 193 8.49 -2.42 3.46
CA ASN A 193 8.49 -2.19 4.91
C ASN A 193 7.48 -1.12 5.36
N GLU A 194 6.62 -0.64 4.47
CA GLU A 194 5.50 0.23 4.79
C GLU A 194 4.18 -0.55 4.70
N PRO A 195 3.12 -0.17 5.45
CA PRO A 195 1.84 -0.85 5.34
C PRO A 195 1.25 -0.73 3.92
N MET A 196 0.64 -1.80 3.43
CA MET A 196 0.14 -1.92 2.05
C MET A 196 -0.96 -0.88 1.74
N PRO A 197 -1.06 -0.34 0.52
CA PRO A 197 -2.21 0.50 0.15
C PRO A 197 -3.52 -0.28 0.21
N THR A 198 -4.63 0.45 0.19
CA THR A 198 -5.96 -0.16 0.13
C THR A 198 -6.12 -1.04 -1.11
N VAL A 199 -6.33 -2.34 -0.90
CA VAL A 199 -6.79 -3.29 -1.92
C VAL A 199 -8.31 -3.19 -2.02
N THR A 200 -8.84 -3.03 -3.23
CA THR A 200 -10.30 -3.06 -3.50
C THR A 200 -10.71 -4.37 -4.16
N ALA A 201 -12.00 -4.55 -4.44
CA ALA A 201 -12.52 -5.72 -5.14
C ALA A 201 -11.72 -6.03 -6.43
N GLY A 202 -11.33 -7.30 -6.63
CA GLY A 202 -10.57 -7.79 -7.78
C GLY A 202 -9.11 -8.21 -7.53
N GLY A 203 -8.53 -7.94 -6.35
CA GLY A 203 -7.26 -8.52 -5.87
C GLY A 203 -5.96 -8.11 -6.59
N GLN A 204 -5.99 -7.75 -7.87
CA GLN A 204 -4.80 -7.44 -8.69
C GLN A 204 -4.40 -5.95 -8.68
N HIS A 205 -4.50 -5.29 -7.52
CA HIS A 205 -4.32 -3.82 -7.43
C HIS A 205 -2.90 -3.40 -7.04
N VAL A 206 -2.09 -4.33 -6.55
CA VAL A 206 -0.72 -4.10 -6.09
C VAL A 206 0.17 -5.19 -6.71
N GLY A 207 1.33 -4.78 -7.22
CA GLY A 207 2.34 -5.70 -7.71
C GLY A 207 3.68 -5.42 -7.03
N GLU A 208 4.39 -6.48 -6.68
CA GLU A 208 5.77 -6.35 -6.27
C GLU A 208 6.66 -6.16 -7.51
N VAL A 209 7.58 -5.20 -7.42
CA VAL A 209 8.64 -5.00 -8.41
C VAL A 209 9.97 -5.21 -7.68
N LYS A 210 10.65 -6.29 -8.04
CA LYS A 210 12.03 -6.56 -7.63
C LYS A 210 12.96 -6.17 -8.76
N THR A 211 13.96 -5.36 -8.43
CA THR A 211 15.11 -5.09 -9.27
C THR A 211 16.32 -5.74 -8.64
N THR A 212 17.16 -6.33 -9.47
CA THR A 212 18.41 -6.95 -9.06
C THR A 212 19.51 -6.41 -9.95
N LEU A 213 20.53 -5.79 -9.35
CA LEU A 213 21.76 -5.46 -10.05
C LEU A 213 22.73 -6.63 -9.85
N ALA A 214 22.74 -7.60 -10.76
CA ALA A 214 23.66 -8.72 -10.75
C ALA A 214 24.76 -8.53 -11.81
N ALA A 215 26.02 -8.74 -11.44
CA ALA A 215 27.15 -8.72 -12.37
C ALA A 215 27.20 -9.97 -13.27
N ASP A 216 26.73 -11.11 -12.77
CA ASP A 216 26.64 -12.36 -13.52
C ASP A 216 25.19 -12.64 -13.96
N GLY A 217 25.01 -12.94 -15.26
CA GLY A 217 23.70 -13.07 -15.90
C GLY A 217 23.30 -11.90 -16.80
N TYR A 218 24.27 -11.16 -17.36
CA TYR A 218 24.04 -10.14 -18.39
C TYR A 218 23.36 -10.78 -19.62
N ASP A 219 22.04 -10.75 -19.62
CA ASP A 219 21.22 -11.05 -20.79
C ASP A 219 21.17 -9.78 -21.64
N GLU A 220 21.99 -9.75 -22.68
CA GLU A 220 22.16 -8.62 -23.59
C GLU A 220 20.83 -8.21 -24.24
N HIS A 221 19.92 -9.16 -24.47
CA HIS A 221 18.59 -8.92 -25.01
C HIS A 221 17.66 -8.27 -23.98
N ARG A 222 17.69 -8.72 -22.71
CA ARG A 222 16.98 -8.02 -21.60
C ARG A 222 17.58 -6.66 -21.31
N ALA A 223 18.90 -6.51 -21.37
CA ALA A 223 19.60 -5.24 -21.20
C ALA A 223 19.23 -4.26 -22.32
N GLN A 224 19.15 -4.71 -23.57
CA GLN A 224 18.72 -3.89 -24.72
C GLN A 224 17.23 -3.57 -24.71
N GLN A 225 16.36 -4.48 -24.25
CA GLN A 225 14.94 -4.17 -24.03
C GLN A 225 14.77 -3.11 -22.93
N ASN A 226 15.47 -3.26 -21.81
CA ASN A 226 15.46 -2.29 -20.71
C ASN A 226 16.09 -0.95 -21.13
N ALA A 227 17.21 -0.97 -21.85
CA ALA A 227 17.87 0.21 -22.40
C ALA A 227 17.01 0.90 -23.47
N GLY A 228 16.30 0.16 -24.31
CA GLY A 228 15.36 0.70 -25.29
C GLY A 228 14.14 1.37 -24.64
N ILE A 229 13.62 0.77 -23.56
CA ILE A 229 12.54 1.33 -22.75
C ILE A 229 13.04 2.59 -22.01
N LEU A 230 14.21 2.54 -21.36
CA LEU A 230 14.81 3.67 -20.65
C LEU A 230 15.20 4.82 -21.58
N ALA A 231 15.83 4.53 -22.72
CA ALA A 231 16.20 5.52 -23.74
C ALA A 231 14.95 6.15 -24.39
N GLY A 232 13.90 5.37 -24.63
CA GLY A 232 12.61 5.88 -25.10
C GLY A 232 11.89 6.77 -24.10
N ILE A 233 12.10 6.55 -22.80
CA ILE A 233 11.56 7.37 -21.70
C ILE A 233 12.35 8.67 -21.55
N LEU A 234 13.68 8.62 -21.58
CA LEU A 234 14.55 9.80 -21.50
C LEU A 234 14.34 10.75 -22.70
N ARG A 235 14.24 10.20 -23.92
CA ARG A 235 13.96 11.00 -25.14
C ARG A 235 12.57 11.65 -25.14
N ARG A 236 11.57 11.08 -24.47
CA ARG A 236 10.23 11.67 -24.33
C ARG A 236 10.10 12.63 -23.15
N GLY A 237 10.93 12.49 -22.12
CA GLY A 237 11.05 13.45 -21.02
C GLY A 237 11.65 14.78 -21.48
N LEU A 238 12.71 14.72 -22.31
CA LEU A 238 13.40 15.90 -22.84
C LEU A 238 12.58 16.73 -23.85
N ARG A 239 11.56 16.14 -24.52
CA ARG A 239 10.69 16.90 -25.45
C ARG A 239 9.58 17.70 -24.77
N ARG A 240 9.38 17.57 -23.45
CA ARG A 240 8.35 18.32 -22.70
C ARG A 240 8.87 19.56 -21.97
N SER A 241 10.16 19.90 -22.06
CA SER A 241 10.76 21.07 -21.42
C SER A 241 11.21 22.16 -22.41
N GLY A 242 10.66 22.20 -23.63
CA GLY A 242 11.14 23.09 -24.69
C GLY A 242 10.05 23.91 -25.39
N HIS A 243 8.97 24.28 -24.71
CA HIS A 243 8.04 25.34 -25.15
C HIS A 243 7.79 26.25 -23.94
N GLY A 244 8.65 27.25 -23.82
CA GLY A 244 8.39 28.53 -23.16
C GLY A 244 8.69 29.61 -24.20
#